data_AF-A0A6B2CTP7-F1
#
_entry.id   AF-A0A6B2CTP7-F1
#
_cell.length_a   1.000
_cell.length_b   1.000
_cell.length_c   1.000
_cell.angle_alpha   90.00
_cell.angle_beta   90.00
_cell.angle_gamma   90.00
#
_symmetry.space_group_name_H-M   'P 1'
#
loop_
_entity.id
_entity.type
_entity.pdbx_description
1 polymer ?
#
loop_
_entity_poly.entity_id
_entity_poly.type
_entity_poly.pdbx_seq_one_letter_code
_entity_poly.pdbx_strand_id
1 'polypeptide(L)'
;METRNVEISALRTLRSGFLYLLVAVIMGIVAALAGLISIIAAFGFMAAAPHGPSAFAGVIGAVALLLVLSLVAVGIVLYAIFGKIRPGVRQLSEVDNGFRICYTGTTLILVGLAILVLGLVVFAITILTSLYFTSPTVASGGFMLALGVIIISGIIAFIGNILTFVVGAFKLHSRYQNSLYMAAGILFILDIALLLVGFSGILSLVGYILMYIALGDTINKLSTAAATPAQA
;
A
#
# COMPACT_ATOMS: atom_id res chain seq x y z
N MET A 1 -11.07 19.93 26.64
CA MET A 1 -12.03 19.68 25.53
C MET A 1 -11.35 19.75 24.17
N GLU A 2 -10.42 20.68 23.96
CA GLU A 2 -9.72 20.87 22.67
C GLU A 2 -8.87 19.66 22.21
N THR A 3 -8.07 19.07 23.11
CA THR A 3 -7.25 17.89 22.80
C THR A 3 -8.06 16.67 22.37
N ARG A 4 -9.24 16.48 22.97
CA ARG A 4 -10.18 15.39 22.63
C ARG A 4 -10.82 15.59 21.26
N ASN A 5 -11.15 16.84 20.90
CA ASN A 5 -11.69 17.17 19.57
C ASN A 5 -10.64 16.91 18.47
N VAL A 6 -9.38 17.26 18.73
CA VAL A 6 -8.24 16.94 17.85
C VAL A 6 -8.07 15.43 17.71
N GLU A 7 -8.14 14.67 18.81
CA GLU A 7 -8.03 13.21 18.81
C GLU A 7 -9.15 12.53 18.01
N ILE A 8 -10.41 12.95 18.19
CA ILE A 8 -11.55 12.43 17.41
C ILE A 8 -11.41 12.77 15.91
N SER A 9 -10.96 13.98 15.59
CA SER A 9 -10.68 14.39 14.21
C SER A 9 -9.57 13.55 13.57
N ALA A 10 -8.50 13.28 14.33
CA ALA A 10 -7.38 12.45 13.89
C ALA A 10 -7.83 11.01 13.59
N LEU A 11 -8.61 10.42 14.51
CA LEU A 11 -9.18 9.08 14.32
C LEU A 11 -10.14 9.02 13.13
N ARG A 12 -10.98 10.05 12.92
CA ARG A 12 -11.88 10.12 11.76
C ARG A 12 -11.09 10.20 10.45
N THR A 13 -9.99 10.96 10.45
CA THR A 13 -9.10 11.09 9.29
C THR A 13 -8.39 9.77 8.99
N LEU A 14 -7.86 9.09 10.02
CA LEU A 14 -7.27 7.76 9.90
C LEU A 14 -8.26 6.73 9.37
N ARG A 15 -9.49 6.73 9.91
CA ARG A 15 -10.57 5.82 9.46
C ARG A 15 -10.86 5.99 7.98
N SER A 16 -10.93 7.24 7.50
CA SER A 16 -11.06 7.52 6.07
C SER A 16 -9.85 7.05 5.27
N GLY A 17 -8.63 7.22 5.79
CA GLY A 17 -7.41 6.72 5.16
C GLY A 17 -7.40 5.20 4.97
N PHE A 18 -7.85 4.44 5.99
CA PHE A 18 -7.97 2.99 5.90
C PHE A 18 -9.01 2.52 4.86
N LEU A 19 -10.09 3.28 4.63
CA LEU A 19 -11.00 2.98 3.52
C LEU A 19 -10.32 3.15 2.16
N TYR A 20 -9.56 4.23 1.97
CA TYR A 20 -8.83 4.41 0.71
C TYR A 20 -7.77 3.33 0.49
N LEU A 21 -7.11 2.87 1.56
CA LEU A 21 -6.22 1.71 1.47
C LEU A 21 -6.96 0.43 1.12
N LEU A 22 -8.13 0.19 1.68
CA LEU A 22 -8.95 -0.98 1.33
C LEU A 22 -9.27 -0.97 -0.17
N VAL A 23 -9.71 0.17 -0.70
CA VAL A 23 -9.95 0.35 -2.15
C VAL A 23 -8.67 0.14 -2.95
N ALA A 24 -7.54 0.68 -2.49
CA ALA A 24 -6.25 0.51 -3.15
C ALA A 24 -5.82 -0.96 -3.22
N VAL A 25 -6.02 -1.73 -2.15
CA VAL A 25 -5.68 -3.16 -2.09
C VAL A 25 -6.59 -3.96 -3.02
N ILE A 26 -7.90 -3.69 -3.02
CA ILE A 26 -8.83 -4.34 -3.94
C ILE A 26 -8.42 -4.06 -5.39
N MET A 27 -8.14 -2.80 -5.73
CA MET A 27 -7.65 -2.42 -7.06
C MET A 27 -6.30 -3.09 -7.39
N GLY A 28 -5.41 -3.21 -6.41
CA GLY A 28 -4.14 -3.93 -6.56
C GLY A 28 -4.32 -5.42 -6.83
N ILE A 29 -5.25 -6.08 -6.13
CA ILE A 29 -5.60 -7.49 -6.37
C ILE A 29 -6.18 -7.66 -7.78
N VAL A 30 -7.10 -6.77 -8.19
CA VAL A 30 -7.66 -6.78 -9.55
C VAL A 30 -6.57 -6.57 -10.59
N ALA A 31 -5.66 -5.62 -10.35
CA ALA A 31 -4.52 -5.36 -11.23
C ALA A 31 -3.60 -6.58 -11.37
N ALA A 32 -3.27 -7.23 -10.25
CA ALA A 32 -2.42 -8.41 -10.23
C ALA A 32 -3.09 -9.60 -10.95
N LEU A 33 -4.37 -9.85 -10.71
CA LEU A 33 -5.13 -10.91 -11.38
C LEU A 33 -5.27 -10.64 -12.88
N ALA A 34 -5.66 -9.42 -13.27
CA ALA A 34 -5.77 -9.03 -14.67
C ALA A 34 -4.41 -9.13 -15.39
N GLY A 35 -3.34 -8.69 -14.74
CA GLY A 35 -1.98 -8.81 -15.25
C GLY A 35 -1.55 -10.26 -15.40
N LEU A 36 -1.77 -11.11 -14.39
CA LEU A 36 -1.43 -12.53 -14.44
C LEU A 36 -2.20 -13.25 -15.56
N ILE A 37 -3.52 -13.02 -15.68
CA ILE A 37 -4.35 -13.57 -16.75
C ILE A 37 -3.83 -13.12 -18.12
N SER A 38 -3.46 -11.85 -18.25
CA SER A 38 -2.93 -11.30 -19.51
C SER A 38 -1.58 -11.93 -19.88
N ILE A 39 -0.71 -12.18 -18.90
CA ILE A 39 0.57 -12.87 -19.09
C ILE A 39 0.35 -14.34 -19.48
N ILE A 40 -0.53 -15.06 -18.77
CA ILE A 40 -0.87 -16.46 -19.08
C ILE A 40 -1.46 -16.57 -20.49
N ALA A 41 -2.36 -15.66 -20.86
CA ALA A 41 -2.92 -15.59 -22.20
C ALA A 41 -1.81 -15.38 -23.24
N ALA A 42 -0.90 -14.43 -23.01
CA ALA A 42 0.21 -14.16 -23.93
C ALA A 42 1.13 -15.40 -24.13
N PHE A 43 1.44 -16.14 -23.06
CA PHE A 43 2.19 -17.39 -23.16
C PHE A 43 1.39 -18.53 -23.82
N GLY A 44 0.10 -18.64 -23.54
CA GLY A 44 -0.79 -19.62 -24.19
C GLY A 44 -0.90 -19.39 -25.71
N PHE A 45 -0.97 -18.13 -26.14
CA PHE A 45 -0.94 -17.77 -27.56
C PHE A 45 0.43 -18.02 -28.20
N MET A 46 1.54 -17.84 -27.47
CA MET A 46 2.89 -18.21 -27.94
C MET A 46 3.05 -19.71 -28.19
N ALA A 47 2.39 -20.56 -27.39
CA ALA A 47 2.45 -22.02 -27.55
C ALA A 47 1.61 -22.54 -28.72
N ALA A 48 0.60 -21.77 -29.17
CA ALA A 48 -0.36 -22.20 -30.19
C ALA A 48 -0.13 -21.59 -31.60
N ALA A 49 0.67 -20.53 -31.73
CA ALA A 49 0.89 -19.82 -32.98
C ALA A 49 2.35 -19.93 -33.49
N PRO A 50 2.59 -19.96 -34.82
CA PRO A 50 3.94 -19.90 -35.38
C PRO A 50 4.64 -18.63 -34.91
N HIS A 51 5.94 -18.71 -34.61
CA HIS A 51 6.78 -17.63 -34.06
C HIS A 51 6.83 -16.41 -35.00
N GLY A 52 5.79 -15.58 -34.97
CA GLY A 52 5.65 -14.35 -35.73
C GLY A 52 5.64 -13.11 -34.84
N PRO A 53 5.77 -11.90 -35.42
CA PRO A 53 5.79 -10.62 -34.69
C PRO A 53 4.57 -10.40 -33.78
N SER A 54 3.44 -11.06 -34.07
CA SER A 54 2.19 -10.98 -33.31
C SER A 54 2.27 -11.60 -31.91
N ALA A 55 3.14 -12.59 -31.68
CA ALA A 55 3.30 -13.22 -30.36
C ALA A 55 3.99 -12.26 -29.36
N PHE A 56 4.95 -11.47 -29.83
CA PHE A 56 5.62 -10.44 -29.03
C PHE A 56 4.69 -9.27 -28.71
N ALA A 57 3.80 -8.89 -29.63
CA ALA A 57 2.81 -7.83 -29.40
C ALA A 57 1.86 -8.14 -28.23
N GLY A 58 1.46 -9.41 -28.07
CA GLY A 58 0.64 -9.86 -26.94
C GLY A 58 1.32 -9.69 -25.58
N VAL A 59 2.60 -10.07 -25.47
CA VAL A 59 3.39 -9.92 -24.24
C VAL A 59 3.59 -8.44 -23.91
N ILE A 60 3.90 -7.60 -24.90
CA ILE A 60 4.08 -6.16 -24.71
C ILE A 60 2.77 -5.51 -24.23
N GLY A 61 1.63 -5.87 -24.83
CA GLY A 61 0.32 -5.39 -24.40
C GLY A 61 -0.01 -5.78 -22.95
N ALA A 62 0.30 -7.02 -22.57
CA ALA A 62 0.11 -7.51 -21.19
C ALA A 62 0.97 -6.73 -20.18
N VAL A 63 2.24 -6.52 -20.50
CA VAL A 63 3.17 -5.75 -19.64
C VAL A 63 2.75 -4.29 -19.54
N ALA A 64 2.32 -3.67 -20.65
CA ALA A 64 1.82 -2.30 -20.64
C ALA A 64 0.57 -2.15 -19.77
N LEU A 65 -0.38 -3.08 -19.88
CA LEU A 65 -1.59 -3.11 -19.06
C LEU A 65 -1.26 -3.30 -17.57
N LEU A 66 -0.35 -4.24 -17.24
CA LEU A 66 0.15 -4.43 -15.88
C LEU A 66 0.78 -3.14 -15.33
N LEU A 67 1.63 -2.47 -16.12
CA LEU A 67 2.29 -1.22 -15.70
C LEU A 67 1.27 -0.12 -15.41
N VAL A 68 0.30 0.10 -16.30
CA VAL A 68 -0.75 1.11 -16.11
C VAL A 68 -1.56 0.81 -14.85
N LEU A 69 -2.01 -0.44 -14.67
CA LEU A 69 -2.79 -0.81 -13.49
C LEU A 69 -1.97 -0.70 -12.20
N SER A 70 -0.68 -1.03 -12.23
CA SER A 70 0.22 -0.86 -11.08
C SER A 70 0.40 0.61 -10.70
N LEU A 71 0.54 1.51 -11.68
CA LEU A 71 0.63 2.95 -11.46
C LEU A 71 -0.66 3.52 -10.87
N VAL A 72 -1.82 3.06 -11.34
CA VAL A 72 -3.13 3.45 -10.77
C VAL A 72 -3.21 3.01 -9.30
N ALA A 73 -2.85 1.76 -8.99
CA ALA A 73 -2.85 1.26 -7.62
C ALA A 73 -1.91 2.08 -6.72
N VAL A 74 -0.67 2.32 -7.17
CA VAL A 74 0.31 3.16 -6.45
C VAL A 74 -0.23 4.58 -6.22
N GLY A 75 -0.89 5.17 -7.22
CA GLY A 75 -1.52 6.49 -7.10
C GLY A 75 -2.59 6.56 -6.02
N ILE A 76 -3.45 5.54 -5.91
CA ILE A 76 -4.47 5.47 -4.86
C ILE A 76 -3.82 5.32 -3.48
N VAL A 77 -2.78 4.48 -3.35
CA VAL A 77 -2.03 4.32 -2.08
C VAL A 77 -1.36 5.63 -1.69
N LEU A 78 -0.72 6.33 -2.63
CA LEU A 78 -0.11 7.63 -2.37
C LEU A 78 -1.14 8.64 -1.89
N TYR A 79 -2.31 8.71 -2.52
CA TYR A 79 -3.40 9.57 -2.08
C TYR A 79 -3.89 9.20 -0.67
N ALA A 80 -4.09 7.92 -0.38
CA ALA A 80 -4.51 7.45 0.93
C ALA A 80 -3.51 7.84 2.03
N ILE A 81 -2.22 7.62 1.78
CA ILE A 81 -1.16 7.86 2.76
C ILE A 81 -0.89 9.35 2.93
N PHE A 82 -0.67 10.08 1.83
CA PHE A 82 -0.34 11.50 1.88
C PHE A 82 -1.54 12.34 2.35
N GLY A 83 -2.73 12.05 1.83
CA GLY A 83 -3.92 12.87 2.04
C GLY A 83 -4.68 12.57 3.34
N LYS A 84 -4.61 11.34 3.87
CA LYS A 84 -5.42 10.93 5.03
C LYS A 84 -4.61 10.34 6.18
N ILE A 85 -3.76 9.34 5.92
CA ILE A 85 -3.06 8.64 7.01
C ILE A 85 -2.00 9.52 7.64
N ARG A 86 -1.12 10.15 6.85
CA ARG A 86 -0.08 11.05 7.36
C ARG A 86 -0.62 12.19 8.22
N PRO A 87 -1.64 12.97 7.80
CA PRO A 87 -2.18 14.02 8.68
C PRO A 87 -2.86 13.45 9.92
N GLY A 88 -3.55 12.30 9.83
CA GLY A 88 -4.16 11.65 10.99
C GLY A 88 -3.14 11.15 12.01
N VAL A 89 -2.05 10.51 11.56
CA VAL A 89 -0.94 10.09 12.44
C VAL A 89 -0.20 11.31 13.01
N ARG A 90 -0.02 12.38 12.23
CA ARG A 90 0.59 13.63 12.72
C ARG A 90 -0.22 14.22 13.87
N GLN A 91 -1.54 14.36 13.70
CA GLN A 91 -2.42 14.86 14.77
C GLN A 91 -2.39 13.93 16.00
N LEU A 92 -2.39 12.61 15.81
CA LEU A 92 -2.21 11.69 16.95
C LEU A 92 -0.84 11.82 17.61
N SER A 93 0.22 12.16 16.86
CA SER A 93 1.57 12.33 17.40
C SER A 93 1.73 13.58 18.28
N GLU A 94 0.87 14.59 18.07
CA GLU A 94 0.79 15.77 18.92
C GLU A 94 0.11 15.46 20.26
N VAL A 95 -0.75 14.43 20.28
CA VAL A 95 -1.44 13.95 21.48
C VAL A 95 -0.65 12.86 22.21
N ASP A 96 0.14 12.06 21.48
CA ASP A 96 0.99 11.01 22.03
C ASP A 96 2.33 10.91 21.27
N ASN A 97 3.44 11.11 21.98
CA ASN A 97 4.76 10.95 21.40
C ASN A 97 5.02 9.53 20.84
N GLY A 98 4.28 8.51 21.29
CA GLY A 98 4.36 7.15 20.80
C GLY A 98 4.02 6.99 19.31
N PHE A 99 3.24 7.90 18.72
CA PHE A 99 2.89 7.86 17.30
C PHE A 99 3.95 8.52 16.38
N ARG A 100 5.00 9.15 16.92
CA ARG A 100 6.10 9.70 16.10
C ARG A 100 6.79 8.63 15.26
N ILE A 101 6.90 7.40 15.79
CA ILE A 101 7.47 6.26 15.07
C ILE A 101 6.60 5.90 13.85
N CYS A 102 5.28 5.90 14.02
CA CYS A 102 4.35 5.66 12.93
C CYS A 102 4.36 6.79 11.90
N TYR A 103 4.55 8.04 12.33
CA TYR A 103 4.72 9.17 11.42
C TYR A 103 5.97 8.99 10.55
N THR A 104 7.11 8.62 11.13
CA THR A 104 8.31 8.25 10.35
C THR A 104 8.04 7.10 9.39
N GLY A 105 7.26 6.10 9.82
CA GLY A 105 6.76 5.03 8.96
C GLY A 105 6.05 5.56 7.71
N THR A 106 5.09 6.49 7.87
CA THR A 106 4.36 7.05 6.73
C THR A 106 5.28 7.80 5.76
N THR A 107 6.32 8.47 6.25
CA THR A 107 7.31 9.14 5.40
C THR A 107 8.16 8.14 4.63
N LEU A 108 8.56 7.02 5.23
CA LEU A 108 9.27 5.95 4.54
C LEU A 108 8.41 5.34 3.44
N ILE A 109 7.11 5.11 3.68
CA ILE A 109 6.21 4.61 2.62
C ILE A 109 6.14 5.60 1.46
N LEU A 110 5.99 6.90 1.74
CA LEU A 110 5.94 7.93 0.69
C LEU A 110 7.23 8.00 -0.13
N VAL A 111 8.39 7.96 0.53
CA VAL A 111 9.70 7.95 -0.13
C VAL A 111 9.87 6.68 -0.97
N GLY A 112 9.55 5.52 -0.40
CA GLY A 112 9.59 4.24 -1.11
C GLY A 112 8.69 4.24 -2.34
N LEU A 113 7.44 4.68 -2.22
CA LEU A 113 6.52 4.77 -3.35
C LEU A 113 6.96 5.80 -4.41
N ALA A 114 7.54 6.93 -4.01
CA ALA A 114 8.07 7.90 -4.97
C ALA A 114 9.22 7.32 -5.79
N ILE A 115 10.15 6.61 -5.14
CA ILE A 115 11.25 5.91 -5.82
C ILE A 115 10.71 4.78 -6.70
N LEU A 116 9.66 4.07 -6.25
CA LEU A 116 9.01 3.02 -7.02
C LEU A 116 8.42 3.57 -8.32
N VAL A 117 7.74 4.72 -8.28
CA VAL A 117 7.21 5.37 -9.49
C VAL A 117 8.34 5.72 -10.45
N LEU A 118 9.45 6.28 -9.96
CA LEU A 118 10.63 6.55 -10.80
C LEU A 118 11.20 5.26 -11.41
N GLY A 119 11.29 4.17 -10.62
CA GLY A 119 11.74 2.86 -11.09
C GLY A 119 10.83 2.29 -12.19
N LEU A 120 9.51 2.39 -12.03
CA LEU A 120 8.54 1.95 -13.03
C LEU A 120 8.61 2.78 -14.32
N VAL A 121 8.87 4.08 -14.23
CA VAL A 121 9.09 4.95 -15.39
C VAL A 121 10.36 4.55 -16.13
N VAL A 122 11.49 4.33 -15.43
CA VAL A 122 12.74 3.86 -16.04
C VAL A 122 12.55 2.49 -16.68
N PHE A 123 11.79 1.60 -16.04
CA PHE A 123 11.43 0.29 -16.58
C PHE A 123 10.65 0.41 -17.89
N ALA A 124 9.62 1.26 -17.92
CA ALA A 124 8.82 1.50 -19.12
C ALA A 124 9.66 2.09 -20.27
N ILE A 125 10.54 3.03 -19.97
CA ILE A 125 11.48 3.60 -20.96
C ILE A 125 12.41 2.52 -21.51
N THR A 126 12.93 1.64 -20.65
CA THR A 126 13.84 0.56 -21.07
C THR A 126 13.15 -0.44 -22.00
N ILE A 127 11.89 -0.78 -21.71
CA ILE A 127 11.07 -1.60 -22.62
C ILE A 127 10.93 -0.87 -23.95
N LEU A 128 10.56 0.41 -23.93
CA LEU A 128 10.36 1.20 -25.14
C LEU A 128 11.65 1.25 -25.98
N THR A 129 12.80 1.54 -25.38
CA THR A 129 14.08 1.62 -26.10
C THR A 129 14.51 0.28 -26.66
N SER A 130 14.27 -0.84 -25.95
CA SER A 130 14.56 -2.18 -26.48
C SER A 130 13.73 -2.54 -27.72
N LEU A 131 12.56 -1.93 -27.91
CA LEU A 131 11.69 -2.14 -29.07
C LEU A 131 12.15 -1.35 -30.30
N TYR A 132 12.70 -0.15 -30.09
CA TYR A 132 13.11 0.75 -31.17
C TYR A 132 14.61 0.68 -31.50
N PHE A 133 15.44 0.22 -30.56
CA PHE A 133 16.90 0.20 -30.71
C PHE A 133 17.45 -1.18 -30.37
N THR A 134 18.04 -1.85 -31.37
CA THR A 134 18.65 -3.19 -31.31
C THR A 134 20.04 -3.17 -30.64
N SER A 135 20.20 -2.48 -29.51
CA SER A 135 21.43 -2.56 -28.71
C SER A 135 21.19 -3.39 -27.44
N PRO A 136 21.56 -4.69 -27.44
CA PRO A 136 21.33 -5.58 -26.30
C PRO A 136 22.08 -5.16 -25.02
N THR A 137 23.16 -4.37 -25.14
CA THR A 137 23.94 -3.87 -24.01
C THR A 137 23.25 -2.73 -23.25
N VAL A 138 22.52 -1.84 -23.94
CA VAL A 138 21.78 -0.74 -23.30
C VAL A 138 20.48 -1.25 -22.66
N ALA A 139 19.81 -2.20 -23.30
CA ALA A 139 18.56 -2.80 -22.78
C ALA A 139 18.79 -3.60 -21.49
N SER A 140 19.87 -4.40 -21.41
CA SER A 140 20.19 -5.21 -20.23
C SER A 140 20.64 -4.36 -19.03
N GLY A 141 21.44 -3.31 -19.26
CA GLY A 141 21.84 -2.36 -18.21
C GLY A 141 20.66 -1.58 -17.62
N GLY A 142 19.76 -1.07 -18.47
CA GLY A 142 18.54 -0.38 -18.04
C GLY A 142 17.60 -1.27 -17.22
N PHE A 143 17.48 -2.54 -17.61
CA PHE A 143 16.62 -3.50 -16.92
C PHE A 143 17.16 -3.83 -15.52
N MET A 144 18.46 -4.09 -15.39
CA MET A 144 19.11 -4.34 -14.10
C MET A 144 19.00 -3.13 -13.16
N LEU A 145 19.18 -1.91 -13.69
CA LEU A 145 19.00 -0.69 -12.92
C LEU A 145 17.55 -0.54 -12.43
N ALA A 146 16.57 -0.71 -13.34
CA ALA A 146 15.16 -0.60 -13.01
C ALA A 146 14.75 -1.62 -11.94
N LEU A 147 15.18 -2.88 -12.07
CA LEU A 147 14.93 -3.90 -11.04
C LEU A 147 15.58 -3.54 -9.71
N GLY A 148 16.83 -3.08 -9.72
CA GLY A 148 17.52 -2.64 -8.50
C GLY A 148 16.78 -1.52 -7.78
N VAL A 149 16.33 -0.50 -8.52
CA VAL A 149 15.53 0.62 -7.98
C VAL A 149 14.19 0.12 -7.44
N ILE A 150 13.48 -0.74 -8.17
CA ILE A 150 12.21 -1.31 -7.72
C ILE A 150 12.39 -2.10 -6.42
N ILE A 151 13.43 -2.94 -6.33
CA ILE A 151 13.72 -3.72 -5.13
C ILE A 151 14.02 -2.81 -3.92
N ILE A 152 14.92 -1.83 -4.09
CA ILE A 152 15.28 -0.90 -3.01
C ILE A 152 14.05 -0.10 -2.56
N SER A 153 13.26 0.38 -3.51
CA SER A 153 12.02 1.11 -3.22
C SER A 153 11.00 0.25 -2.46
N GLY A 154 10.88 -1.03 -2.83
CA GLY A 154 10.03 -2.01 -2.16
C GLY A 154 10.47 -2.25 -0.72
N ILE A 155 11.77 -2.38 -0.46
CA ILE A 155 12.31 -2.55 0.89
C ILE A 155 12.01 -1.33 1.77
N ILE A 156 12.23 -0.12 1.26
CA ILE A 156 11.95 1.13 1.99
C ILE A 156 10.45 1.24 2.32
N ALA A 157 9.58 0.99 1.33
CA ALA A 157 8.14 1.01 1.53
C ALA A 157 7.67 -0.08 2.51
N PHE A 158 8.29 -1.25 2.47
CA PHE A 158 8.00 -2.38 3.36
C PHE A 158 8.35 -2.06 4.81
N ILE A 159 9.52 -1.49 5.07
CA ILE A 159 9.89 -1.00 6.41
C ILE A 159 8.87 0.05 6.88
N GLY A 160 8.52 0.99 6.01
CA GLY A 160 7.49 1.99 6.30
C GLY A 160 6.13 1.38 6.67
N ASN A 161 5.71 0.32 5.97
CA ASN A 161 4.47 -0.42 6.26
C ASN A 161 4.49 -1.05 7.65
N ILE A 162 5.60 -1.67 8.05
CA ILE A 162 5.76 -2.25 9.40
C ILE A 162 5.62 -1.14 10.46
N LEU A 163 6.34 -0.03 10.31
CA LEU A 163 6.28 1.07 11.28
C LEU A 163 4.90 1.74 11.33
N THR A 164 4.21 1.85 10.20
CA THR A 164 2.92 2.55 10.14
C THR A 164 1.77 1.68 10.61
N PHE A 165 1.67 0.45 10.10
CA PHE A 165 0.50 -0.39 10.30
C PHE A 165 0.66 -1.34 11.47
N VAL A 166 1.79 -2.05 11.58
CA VAL A 166 2.02 -3.00 12.68
C VAL A 166 2.21 -2.24 13.98
N VAL A 167 3.21 -1.36 14.05
CA VAL A 167 3.48 -0.58 15.26
C VAL A 167 2.31 0.36 15.57
N GLY A 168 1.68 0.96 14.55
CA GLY A 168 0.49 1.81 14.72
C GLY A 168 -0.68 1.07 15.34
N ALA A 169 -0.96 -0.17 14.90
CA ALA A 169 -2.02 -1.01 15.47
C ALA A 169 -1.78 -1.32 16.94
N PHE A 170 -0.56 -1.75 17.32
CA PHE A 170 -0.26 -2.04 18.72
C PHE A 170 -0.26 -0.78 19.60
N LYS A 171 0.16 0.37 19.07
CA LYS A 171 0.06 1.65 19.78
C LYS A 171 -1.39 2.09 20.00
N LEU A 172 -2.25 1.96 18.98
CA LEU A 172 -3.68 2.20 19.10
C LEU A 172 -4.33 1.26 20.13
N HIS A 173 -3.94 -0.02 20.13
CA HIS A 173 -4.38 -0.98 21.15
C HIS A 173 -3.98 -0.54 22.56
N SER A 174 -2.70 -0.20 22.77
CA SER A 174 -2.19 0.23 24.07
C SER A 174 -2.93 1.45 24.62
N ARG A 175 -3.32 2.39 23.76
CA ARG A 175 -4.00 3.63 24.16
C ARG A 175 -5.50 3.47 24.36
N TYR A 176 -6.18 2.77 23.46
CA TYR A 176 -7.66 2.67 23.46
C TYR A 176 -8.20 1.34 23.99
N GLN A 177 -7.31 0.39 24.33
CA GLN A 177 -7.64 -0.93 24.91
C GLN A 177 -8.68 -1.71 24.09
N ASN A 178 -8.75 -1.48 22.77
CA ASN A 178 -9.62 -2.21 21.87
C ASN A 178 -8.88 -3.40 21.25
N SER A 179 -9.36 -4.62 21.49
CA SER A 179 -8.75 -5.87 21.00
C SER A 179 -8.72 -5.98 19.48
N LEU A 180 -9.61 -5.28 18.77
CA LEU A 180 -9.64 -5.25 17.31
C LEU A 180 -8.36 -4.65 16.71
N TYR A 181 -7.72 -3.69 17.40
CA TYR A 181 -6.43 -3.15 16.97
C TYR A 181 -5.31 -4.20 17.10
N MET A 182 -5.32 -4.99 18.17
CA MET A 182 -4.35 -6.07 18.36
C MET A 182 -4.53 -7.14 17.28
N ALA A 183 -5.78 -7.54 17.00
CA ALA A 183 -6.08 -8.49 15.93
C ALA A 183 -5.60 -7.97 14.56
N ALA A 184 -5.86 -6.70 14.23
CA ALA A 184 -5.35 -6.09 13.00
C ALA A 184 -3.80 -6.13 12.92
N GLY A 185 -3.12 -5.80 14.02
CA GLY A 185 -1.65 -5.87 14.10
C GLY A 185 -1.09 -7.27 13.85
N ILE A 186 -1.72 -8.30 14.45
CA ILE A 186 -1.34 -9.70 14.23
C ILE A 186 -1.57 -10.12 12.78
N LEU A 187 -2.71 -9.75 12.18
CA LEU A 187 -2.98 -10.05 10.77
C LEU A 187 -1.96 -9.41 9.84
N PHE A 188 -1.50 -8.18 10.11
CA PHE A 188 -0.43 -7.57 9.32
C PHE A 188 0.89 -8.33 9.45
N ILE A 189 1.26 -8.80 10.65
CA ILE A 189 2.46 -9.62 10.85
C ILE A 189 2.35 -10.94 10.07
N LEU A 190 1.19 -11.59 10.18
CA LEU A 190 0.95 -12.85 9.47
C LEU A 190 0.97 -12.65 7.95
N ASP A 191 0.38 -11.58 7.43
CA ASP A 191 0.41 -11.24 6.00
C ASP A 191 1.84 -11.00 5.49
N ILE A 192 2.69 -10.39 6.33
CA ILE A 192 4.11 -10.20 6.03
C ILE A 192 4.84 -11.55 5.97
N ALA A 193 4.62 -12.45 6.94
CA ALA A 193 5.23 -13.78 6.92
C ALA A 193 4.79 -14.58 5.69
N LEU A 194 3.51 -14.47 5.34
CA LEU A 194 2.91 -15.05 4.14
C LEU A 194 3.52 -14.47 2.85
N LEU A 195 3.79 -13.16 2.80
CA LEU A 195 4.48 -12.50 1.69
C LEU A 195 5.86 -13.10 1.42
N LEU A 196 6.60 -13.53 2.44
CA LEU A 196 7.89 -14.21 2.27
C LEU A 196 7.74 -15.61 1.63
N VAL A 197 6.59 -16.28 1.82
CA VAL A 197 6.29 -17.59 1.25
C VAL A 197 5.61 -17.48 -0.13
N GLY A 198 5.29 -16.26 -0.57
CA GLY A 198 4.75 -15.98 -1.91
C GLY A 198 3.22 -15.85 -1.97
N PHE A 199 2.52 -15.89 -0.84
CA PHE A 199 1.07 -15.66 -0.77
C PHE A 199 0.83 -14.40 0.06
N SER A 200 0.19 -13.34 -0.45
CA SER A 200 -0.03 -12.12 0.36
C SER A 200 -1.21 -11.31 -0.16
N GLY A 201 -1.80 -10.49 0.71
CA GLY A 201 -2.77 -9.44 0.35
C GLY A 201 -4.15 -9.64 0.95
N ILE A 202 -4.55 -10.90 1.24
CA ILE A 202 -5.86 -11.19 1.82
C ILE A 202 -5.87 -10.83 3.31
N LEU A 203 -4.81 -11.16 4.05
CA LEU A 203 -4.76 -10.88 5.48
C LEU A 203 -4.60 -9.39 5.77
N SER A 204 -3.83 -8.65 4.96
CA SER A 204 -3.76 -7.19 5.06
C SER A 204 -5.11 -6.53 4.76
N LEU A 205 -5.89 -7.06 3.80
CA LEU A 205 -7.26 -6.60 3.56
C LEU A 205 -8.14 -6.75 4.80
N VAL A 206 -8.13 -7.92 5.45
CA VAL A 206 -8.88 -8.14 6.70
C VAL A 206 -8.35 -7.23 7.82
N GLY A 207 -7.04 -7.04 7.92
CA GLY A 207 -6.41 -6.12 8.88
C GLY A 207 -6.91 -4.68 8.71
N TYR A 208 -7.05 -4.19 7.48
CA TYR A 208 -7.60 -2.86 7.20
C TYR A 208 -9.08 -2.74 7.57
N ILE A 209 -9.88 -3.80 7.37
CA ILE A 209 -11.29 -3.83 7.80
C ILE A 209 -11.39 -3.74 9.33
N LEU A 210 -10.61 -4.57 10.05
CA LEU A 210 -10.62 -4.57 11.52
C LEU A 210 -10.20 -3.20 12.07
N MET A 211 -9.17 -2.60 11.48
CA MET A 211 -8.73 -1.26 11.84
C MET A 211 -9.85 -0.23 11.61
N TYR A 212 -10.51 -0.25 10.45
CA TYR A 212 -11.63 0.65 10.15
C TYR A 212 -12.77 0.54 11.18
N ILE A 213 -13.15 -0.69 11.57
CA ILE A 213 -14.19 -0.95 12.57
C ILE A 213 -13.74 -0.47 13.96
N ALA A 214 -12.51 -0.79 14.36
CA ALA A 214 -11.94 -0.40 15.65
C ALA A 214 -11.89 1.12 15.82
N LEU A 215 -11.48 1.84 14.77
CA LEU A 215 -11.50 3.31 14.76
C LEU A 215 -12.92 3.87 14.90
N GLY A 216 -13.91 3.25 14.26
CA GLY A 216 -15.32 3.62 14.42
C GLY A 216 -15.80 3.46 15.86
N ASP A 217 -15.51 2.33 16.49
CA ASP A 217 -15.88 2.06 17.89
C ASP A 217 -15.19 3.03 18.86
N THR A 218 -13.90 3.30 18.67
CA THR A 218 -13.16 4.28 19.50
C THR A 218 -13.75 5.69 19.36
N ILE A 219 -14.09 6.14 18.15
CA ILE A 219 -14.73 7.44 17.92
C ILE A 219 -16.08 7.51 18.65
N ASN A 220 -16.90 6.46 18.55
CA ASN A 220 -18.20 6.41 19.22
C ASN A 220 -18.05 6.48 20.74
N LYS A 221 -17.14 5.72 21.32
CA LYS A 221 -16.83 5.74 22.77
C LYS A 221 -16.37 7.11 23.25
N LEU A 222 -15.49 7.77 22.49
CA LEU A 222 -15.01 9.11 22.84
C LEU A 222 -16.11 10.17 22.70
N SER A 223 -17.02 10.00 21.73
CA SER A 223 -18.16 10.91 21.52
C SER A 223 -19.23 10.74 22.59
N THR A 224 -19.55 9.51 23.00
CA THR A 224 -20.54 9.25 24.06
C THR A 224 -20.04 9.66 25.43
N ALA A 225 -18.75 9.44 25.73
CA ALA A 225 -18.13 9.92 26.97
C ALA A 225 -18.08 11.47 27.08
N ALA A 226 -18.25 12.19 25.97
CA ALA A 226 -18.39 13.65 25.97
C ALA A 226 -19.86 14.11 26.16
N ALA A 227 -20.83 13.24 25.86
CA ALA A 227 -22.26 13.56 25.90
C ALA A 227 -22.92 13.27 27.25
N THR A 228 -22.19 12.70 28.22
CA THR A 228 -22.66 12.54 29.60
C THR A 228 -22.27 13.78 30.42
N PRO A 229 -23.13 14.82 30.55
CA PRO A 229 -22.94 15.78 31.62
C PRO A 229 -23.13 15.04 32.94
N ALA A 230 -22.24 15.28 33.89
CA ALA A 230 -22.43 14.87 35.27
C ALA A 230 -23.80 15.37 35.73
N GLN A 231 -24.77 14.46 35.86
CA GLN A 231 -25.95 14.72 36.65
C GLN A 231 -25.47 14.73 38.10
N ALA A 232 -25.41 15.94 38.65
CA ALA A 232 -25.20 16.23 40.06
C ALA A 232 -26.32 15.66 40.92
#